data_AF-S6AFF0-F1
#
_entry.id   AF-S6AFF0-F1
#
_cell.length_a   1.000
_cell.length_b   1.000
_cell.length_c   1.000
_cell.angle_alpha   90.00
_cell.angle_beta   90.00
_cell.angle_gamma   90.00
#
_symmetry.space_group_name_H-M   'P 1'
#
loop_
_entity.id
_entity.type
_entity.pdbx_description
1 polymer ?
#
loop_
_entity_poly.entity_id
_entity_poly.type
_entity_poly.pdbx_seq_one_letter_code
_entity_poly.pdbx_strand_id
1 'polypeptide(L)'
;MTPLASKLLRRGDEISIELGRIIIQPASGKPVPPEWLKKHTAGLAREILTALGLEAYEFCGYTTGHYGPHKAPGVTLQFLSPTTDASPYVIFNAELTRCRNVGSAKKGTALPKGHFRIGKRSHFYRFWRSTELPEPKRLSSFHDYMGNLKGILFTATVQNDRMDASSLRPLTVPSRLVHAAILPDKLQTTPRHIPDSVQTRMPDKDFAQSQGAHAFQAKQTTSDKNYGNKVIKGRGFTGASIPPYQHKRPEDQSVDEWLADYSGADT
;
A
#
# COMPACT_ATOMS: atom_id res chain seq x y z
N MET A 1 12.30 1.95 21.34
CA MET A 1 11.23 2.93 21.04
C MET A 1 10.18 2.25 20.17
N THR A 2 8.90 2.35 20.51
CA THR A 2 7.81 1.79 19.68
C THR A 2 7.62 2.64 18.41
N PRO A 3 7.59 2.03 17.21
CA PRO A 3 7.34 2.75 15.94
C PRO A 3 6.05 3.56 15.99
N LEU A 4 6.03 4.72 15.34
CA LEU A 4 4.89 5.64 15.39
C LEU A 4 3.65 5.02 14.75
N ALA A 5 3.81 4.33 13.62
CA ALA A 5 2.72 3.65 12.93
C ALA A 5 2.07 2.60 13.83
N SER A 6 2.85 1.86 14.63
CA SER A 6 2.31 0.89 15.60
C SER A 6 1.47 1.56 16.69
N LYS A 7 1.85 2.77 17.14
CA LYS A 7 1.08 3.52 18.16
C LYS A 7 -0.28 3.96 17.60
N LEU A 8 -0.30 4.49 16.38
CA LEU A 8 -1.52 4.92 15.70
C LEU A 8 -2.49 3.75 15.47
N LEU A 9 -1.98 2.63 14.95
CA LEU A 9 -2.81 1.44 14.71
C LEU A 9 -3.40 0.87 16.02
N ARG A 10 -2.62 0.86 17.12
CA ARG A 10 -3.11 0.42 18.45
C ARG A 10 -4.19 1.33 19.01
N ARG A 11 -4.21 2.60 18.63
CA ARG A 11 -5.28 3.55 18.97
C ARG A 11 -6.56 3.31 18.16
N GLY A 12 -6.49 2.46 17.14
CA GLY A 12 -7.58 2.18 16.21
C GLY A 12 -7.61 3.09 14.99
N ASP A 13 -6.56 3.90 14.75
CA ASP A 13 -6.49 4.71 13.53
C ASP A 13 -6.20 3.81 12.33
N GLU A 14 -6.83 4.09 11.20
CA GLU A 14 -6.51 3.43 9.94
C GLU A 14 -5.45 4.23 9.18
N ILE A 15 -4.44 3.53 8.66
CA ILE A 15 -3.36 4.12 7.87
C ILE A 15 -3.34 3.43 6.50
N SER A 16 -3.49 4.20 5.43
CA SER A 16 -3.35 3.73 4.04
C SER A 16 -2.35 4.60 3.27
N ILE A 17 -1.90 4.09 2.13
CA ILE A 17 -1.19 4.89 1.12
C ILE A 17 -2.10 4.95 -0.11
N GLU A 18 -2.50 6.14 -0.51
CA GLU A 18 -3.39 6.37 -1.65
C GLU A 18 -2.75 7.38 -2.60
N LEU A 19 -2.61 7.00 -3.87
CA LEU A 19 -1.93 7.82 -4.89
C LEU A 19 -0.54 8.29 -4.43
N GLY A 20 0.19 7.41 -3.74
CA GLY A 20 1.52 7.66 -3.21
C GLY A 20 1.56 8.56 -1.97
N ARG A 21 0.41 8.93 -1.39
CA ARG A 21 0.32 9.80 -0.21
C ARG A 21 -0.19 9.01 0.99
N ILE A 22 0.36 9.29 2.17
CA ILE A 22 -0.13 8.69 3.41
C ILE A 22 -1.44 9.33 3.80
N ILE A 23 -2.47 8.51 3.99
CA ILE A 23 -3.78 8.89 4.49
C ILE A 23 -3.97 8.23 5.86
N ILE A 24 -4.38 9.03 6.83
CA ILE A 24 -4.70 8.55 8.18
C ILE A 24 -6.17 8.90 8.41
N GLN A 25 -6.96 7.89 8.75
CA GLN A 25 -8.34 8.05 9.21
C GLN A 25 -8.38 7.78 10.71
N PRO A 26 -8.43 8.83 11.55
CA PRO A 26 -8.39 8.63 12.99
C PRO A 26 -9.68 8.00 13.51
N ALA A 27 -9.57 7.12 14.51
CA ALA A 27 -10.73 6.50 15.14
C ALA A 27 -11.71 7.54 15.75
N SER A 28 -11.18 8.71 16.11
CA SER A 28 -11.95 9.84 16.64
C SER A 28 -12.79 10.60 15.60
N GLY A 29 -12.57 10.36 14.30
CA GLY A 29 -13.21 11.08 13.20
C GLY A 29 -12.73 12.52 12.99
N LYS A 30 -11.86 13.05 13.87
CA LYS A 30 -11.27 14.39 13.72
C LYS A 30 -10.09 14.34 12.74
N PRO A 31 -9.89 15.36 11.87
CA PRO A 31 -8.78 15.38 10.93
C PRO A 31 -7.43 15.48 11.65
N VAL A 32 -6.41 14.82 11.10
CA VAL A 32 -5.04 14.93 11.60
C VAL A 32 -4.49 16.33 11.27
N PRO A 33 -3.84 17.03 12.23
CA PRO A 33 -3.24 18.32 11.96
C PRO A 33 -2.22 18.26 10.81
N PRO A 34 -2.29 19.16 9.82
CA PRO A 34 -1.45 19.07 8.61
C PRO A 34 0.03 19.24 8.89
N GLU A 35 0.40 20.10 9.85
CA GLU A 35 1.78 20.32 10.26
C GLU A 35 2.38 19.09 10.95
N TRP A 36 1.57 18.40 11.75
CA TRP A 36 1.98 17.13 12.35
C TRP A 36 2.22 16.07 11.28
N LEU A 37 1.32 15.96 10.30
CA LEU A 37 1.46 14.99 9.22
C LEU A 37 2.74 15.24 8.43
N LYS A 38 2.98 16.47 7.95
CA LYS A 38 4.20 16.83 7.21
C LYS A 38 5.48 16.45 7.93
N LYS A 39 5.55 16.67 9.26
CA LYS A 39 6.73 16.35 10.07
C LYS A 39 6.97 14.83 10.19
N HIS A 40 5.91 14.03 10.22
CA HIS A 40 5.99 12.59 10.47
C HIS A 40 5.84 11.71 9.21
N THR A 41 5.46 12.28 8.06
CA THR A 41 5.25 11.55 6.80
C THR A 41 6.45 10.68 6.41
N ALA A 42 7.67 11.23 6.43
CA ALA A 42 8.86 10.49 6.01
C ALA A 42 9.16 9.29 6.93
N GLY A 43 9.01 9.49 8.26
CA GLY A 43 9.17 8.43 9.25
C GLY A 43 8.11 7.33 9.08
N LEU A 44 6.85 7.71 8.94
CA LEU A 44 5.73 6.79 8.71
C LEU A 44 5.89 6.02 7.40
N ALA A 45 6.28 6.69 6.32
CA ALA A 45 6.52 6.05 5.03
C ALA A 45 7.57 4.95 5.16
N ARG A 46 8.71 5.26 5.78
CA ARG A 46 9.79 4.29 5.99
C ARG A 46 9.33 3.11 6.86
N GLU A 47 8.61 3.36 7.95
CA GLU A 47 8.07 2.30 8.82
C GLU A 47 7.11 1.37 8.05
N ILE A 48 6.17 1.93 7.30
CA ILE A 48 5.17 1.16 6.53
C ILE A 48 5.84 0.34 5.42
N LEU A 49 6.76 0.95 4.66
CA LEU A 49 7.48 0.28 3.58
C LEU A 49 8.37 -0.86 4.09
N THR A 50 9.07 -0.63 5.21
CA THR A 50 9.90 -1.66 5.86
C THR A 50 9.05 -2.82 6.36
N ALA A 51 7.92 -2.54 7.01
CA ALA A 51 7.02 -3.59 7.52
C ALA A 51 6.42 -4.45 6.39
N LEU A 52 6.15 -3.84 5.24
CA LEU A 52 5.59 -4.54 4.08
C LEU A 52 6.66 -5.21 3.19
N GLY A 53 7.95 -4.94 3.41
CA GLY A 53 9.01 -5.37 2.50
C GLY A 53 8.87 -4.80 1.10
N LEU A 54 8.30 -3.58 0.97
CA LEU A 54 8.07 -2.92 -0.31
C LEU A 54 9.15 -1.87 -0.57
N GLU A 55 9.55 -1.78 -1.83
CA GLU A 55 10.41 -0.71 -2.31
C GLU A 55 9.55 0.38 -2.97
N ALA A 56 9.79 1.63 -2.58
CA ALA A 56 9.13 2.80 -3.13
C ALA A 56 10.16 3.93 -3.32
N TYR A 57 9.78 4.93 -4.10
CA TYR A 57 10.70 5.96 -4.56
C TYR A 57 10.08 7.34 -4.46
N GLU A 58 10.83 8.30 -3.93
CA GLU A 58 10.44 9.70 -3.83
C GLU A 58 11.13 10.52 -4.92
N PHE A 59 10.40 11.44 -5.53
CA PHE A 59 10.95 12.33 -6.54
C PHE A 59 11.90 13.37 -5.92
N CYS A 60 13.15 13.42 -6.40
CA CYS A 60 14.14 14.39 -5.95
C CYS A 60 14.24 15.60 -6.88
N GLY A 61 14.23 15.34 -8.18
CA GLY A 61 14.52 16.38 -9.17
C GLY A 61 14.52 15.82 -10.58
N TYR A 62 14.81 16.70 -11.54
CA TYR A 62 14.84 16.32 -12.94
C TYR A 62 15.89 17.10 -13.72
N THR A 63 16.32 16.52 -14.82
CA THR A 63 17.22 17.15 -15.80
C THR A 63 16.70 16.93 -17.20
N THR A 64 17.14 17.75 -18.16
CA THR A 64 16.82 17.58 -19.58
C THR A 64 18.10 17.35 -20.37
N GLY A 65 18.02 16.54 -21.42
CA GLY A 65 19.22 16.16 -22.18
C GLY A 65 18.90 15.38 -23.45
N HIS A 66 19.96 15.00 -24.16
CA HIS A 66 19.89 14.14 -25.34
C HIS A 66 20.56 12.81 -25.02
N TYR A 67 19.88 11.71 -25.31
CA TYR A 67 20.24 10.37 -24.83
C TYR A 67 20.35 9.35 -25.98
N GLY A 68 21.16 8.32 -25.75
CA GLY A 68 21.36 7.21 -26.69
C GLY A 68 22.16 7.58 -27.93
N PRO A 69 22.39 6.61 -28.84
CA PRO A 69 23.23 6.77 -30.03
C PRO A 69 22.75 7.90 -30.96
N HIS A 70 21.43 8.05 -31.10
CA HIS A 70 20.80 9.06 -31.95
C HIS A 70 20.61 10.41 -31.26
N LYS A 71 21.11 10.58 -30.02
CA LYS A 71 20.95 11.81 -29.24
C LYS A 71 19.48 12.26 -29.18
N ALA A 72 18.57 11.33 -28.86
CA ALA A 72 17.14 11.62 -28.76
C ALA A 72 16.85 12.54 -27.56
N PRO A 73 16.06 13.61 -27.72
CA PRO A 73 15.76 14.54 -26.64
C PRO A 73 14.84 13.91 -25.58
N GLY A 74 15.11 14.22 -24.31
CA GLY A 74 14.36 13.65 -23.19
C GLY A 74 14.46 14.43 -21.88
N VAL A 75 13.64 14.01 -20.93
CA VAL A 75 13.64 14.46 -19.53
C VAL A 75 13.95 13.26 -18.63
N THR A 76 14.92 13.41 -17.75
CA THR A 76 15.29 12.41 -16.75
C THR A 76 14.72 12.82 -15.41
N LEU A 77 13.89 11.98 -14.79
CA LEU A 77 13.46 12.16 -13.41
C LEU A 77 14.34 11.29 -12.50
N GLN A 78 14.78 11.88 -11.39
CA GLN A 78 15.63 11.25 -10.40
C GLN A 78 14.80 10.97 -9.16
N PHE A 79 14.97 9.77 -8.62
CA PHE A 79 14.29 9.35 -7.41
C PHE A 79 15.26 8.87 -6.35
N LEU A 80 14.77 8.77 -5.12
CA LEU A 80 15.46 8.20 -3.98
C LEU A 80 14.54 7.21 -3.27
N SER A 81 15.05 6.03 -2.94
CA SER A 81 14.35 5.09 -2.09
C SER A 81 14.56 5.46 -0.61
N PRO A 82 13.50 5.66 0.19
CA PRO A 82 13.62 6.00 1.61
C PRO A 82 14.08 4.82 2.49
N THR A 83 14.14 3.60 1.96
CA THR A 83 14.53 2.38 2.70
C THR A 83 15.97 1.96 2.38
N THR A 84 16.31 1.87 1.09
CA THR A 84 17.59 1.35 0.59
C THR A 84 18.60 2.44 0.20
N ASP A 85 18.22 3.72 0.25
CA ASP A 85 19.00 4.85 -0.29
C ASP A 85 19.42 4.74 -1.77
N ALA A 86 18.86 3.77 -2.50
CA ALA A 86 19.05 3.63 -3.93
C ALA A 86 18.51 4.87 -4.65
N SER A 87 19.22 5.34 -5.70
CA SER A 87 18.85 6.53 -6.45
C SER A 87 18.54 6.27 -7.94
N PRO A 88 17.54 5.43 -8.24
CA PRO A 88 17.18 5.10 -9.61
C PRO A 88 16.59 6.31 -10.38
N TYR A 89 16.68 6.24 -11.70
CA TYR A 89 16.19 7.29 -12.59
C TYR A 89 15.30 6.74 -13.71
N VAL A 90 14.45 7.59 -14.27
CA VAL A 90 13.61 7.28 -15.43
C VAL A 90 13.84 8.32 -16.52
N ILE A 91 13.83 7.92 -17.78
CA ILE A 91 13.95 8.84 -18.92
C ILE A 91 12.67 8.79 -19.74
N PHE A 92 12.08 9.95 -19.98
CA PHE A 92 10.95 10.13 -20.89
C PHE A 92 11.36 10.91 -22.14
N ASN A 93 10.82 10.53 -23.28
CA ASN A 93 10.97 11.29 -24.52
C ASN A 93 10.26 12.65 -24.38
N ALA A 94 10.95 13.72 -24.76
CA ALA A 94 10.45 15.09 -24.69
C ALA A 94 11.03 15.95 -25.82
N GLU A 95 10.36 17.03 -26.18
CA GLU A 95 10.92 18.00 -27.12
C GLU A 95 11.70 19.08 -26.36
N LEU A 96 12.95 19.32 -26.75
CA LEU A 96 13.84 20.34 -26.15
C LEU A 96 14.05 21.56 -27.05
N THR A 97 13.28 21.67 -28.14
CA THR A 97 13.40 22.76 -29.13
C THR A 97 12.13 23.60 -29.25
N ARG A 98 12.27 24.87 -29.63
CA ARG A 98 11.14 25.77 -29.89
C ARG A 98 10.37 25.33 -31.13
N CYS A 99 9.04 25.22 -31.02
CA CYS A 99 8.19 24.88 -32.18
C CYS A 99 7.74 26.08 -33.03
N ARG A 100 7.94 27.31 -32.55
CA ARG A 100 7.60 28.55 -33.26
C ARG A 100 8.63 29.62 -32.97
N ASN A 101 8.66 30.66 -33.80
CA ASN A 101 9.42 31.86 -33.52
C ASN A 101 8.77 32.60 -32.35
N VAL A 102 9.58 33.05 -31.38
CA VAL A 102 9.13 33.84 -30.23
C VAL A 102 10.13 34.98 -30.04
N GLY A 103 9.72 36.20 -30.35
CA GLY A 103 10.61 37.36 -30.35
C GLY A 103 11.84 37.12 -31.23
N SER A 104 13.03 37.25 -30.64
CA SER A 104 14.31 36.99 -31.30
C SER A 104 14.65 35.50 -31.45
N ALA A 105 13.95 34.60 -30.76
CA ALA A 105 14.27 33.18 -30.76
C ALA A 105 13.56 32.43 -31.90
N LYS A 106 14.35 31.77 -32.76
CA LYS A 106 13.84 31.04 -33.94
C LYS A 106 13.32 29.65 -33.58
N LYS A 107 12.37 29.14 -34.36
CA LYS A 107 11.95 27.73 -34.34
C LYS A 107 13.17 26.81 -34.51
N GLY A 108 13.17 25.68 -33.83
CA GLY A 108 14.26 24.70 -33.82
C GLY A 108 15.39 25.00 -32.85
N THR A 109 15.48 26.23 -32.33
CA THR A 109 16.48 26.55 -31.29
C THR A 109 16.16 25.89 -29.96
N ALA A 110 17.19 25.63 -29.15
CA ALA A 110 17.07 24.99 -27.84
C ALA A 110 16.21 25.81 -26.88
N LEU A 111 15.34 25.12 -26.13
CA LEU A 111 14.60 25.70 -25.01
C LEU A 111 15.56 26.13 -23.89
N PRO A 112 15.13 27.03 -22.98
CA PRO A 112 15.93 27.34 -21.81
C PRO A 112 16.20 26.09 -20.96
N LYS A 113 17.27 26.11 -20.16
CA LYS A 113 17.71 24.96 -19.37
C LYS A 113 16.58 24.44 -18.47
N GLY A 114 16.35 23.12 -18.47
CA GLY A 114 15.26 22.50 -17.70
C GLY A 114 13.87 22.61 -18.34
N HIS A 115 13.68 23.43 -19.39
CA HIS A 115 12.40 23.46 -20.08
C HIS A 115 12.32 22.31 -21.08
N PHE A 116 11.13 21.71 -21.14
CA PHE A 116 10.80 20.65 -22.08
C PHE A 116 9.32 20.75 -22.46
N ARG A 117 8.96 20.15 -23.59
CA ARG A 117 7.57 20.04 -24.03
C ARG A 117 7.19 18.59 -24.21
N ILE A 118 5.95 18.31 -23.88
CA ILE A 118 5.39 16.96 -23.91
C ILE A 118 4.14 16.93 -24.79
N GLY A 119 3.95 15.85 -25.55
CA GLY A 119 2.70 15.57 -26.27
C GLY A 119 1.73 14.73 -25.43
N LYS A 120 0.42 14.86 -25.70
CA LYS A 120 -0.64 14.10 -24.99
C LYS A 120 -0.52 12.57 -25.13
N ARG A 121 0.16 12.09 -26.17
CA ARG A 121 0.36 10.64 -26.42
C ARG A 121 1.64 10.08 -25.79
N SER A 122 2.43 10.92 -25.13
CA SER A 122 3.71 10.51 -24.55
C SER A 122 3.54 9.66 -23.28
N HIS A 123 4.56 8.87 -22.96
CA HIS A 123 4.64 8.16 -21.68
C HIS A 123 4.68 9.12 -20.48
N PHE A 124 5.35 10.27 -20.60
CA PHE A 124 5.36 11.27 -19.54
C PHE A 124 3.94 11.76 -19.22
N TYR A 125 3.13 12.06 -20.24
CA TYR A 125 1.76 12.52 -20.03
C TYR A 125 0.89 11.45 -19.36
N ARG A 126 1.05 10.18 -19.75
CA ARG A 126 0.37 9.04 -19.10
C ARG A 126 0.79 8.89 -17.64
N PHE A 127 2.09 8.98 -17.36
CA PHE A 127 2.64 9.00 -16.01
C PHE A 127 2.02 10.15 -15.20
N TRP A 128 2.05 11.37 -15.72
CA TRP A 128 1.47 12.54 -15.03
C TRP A 128 0.00 12.33 -14.68
N ARG A 129 -0.80 11.85 -15.64
CA ARG A 129 -2.22 11.53 -15.43
C ARG A 129 -2.44 10.51 -14.32
N SER A 130 -1.55 9.53 -14.16
CA SER A 130 -1.65 8.52 -13.10
C SER A 130 -1.49 9.10 -11.68
N THR A 131 -0.86 10.28 -11.55
CA THR A 131 -0.68 10.97 -10.26
C THR A 131 -1.88 11.79 -9.81
N GLU A 132 -2.87 11.98 -10.71
CA GLU A 132 -4.04 12.85 -10.52
C GLU A 132 -3.69 14.31 -10.15
N LEU A 133 -2.44 14.74 -10.40
CA LEU A 133 -2.03 16.12 -10.22
C LEU A 133 -2.69 17.05 -11.23
N PRO A 134 -2.91 18.33 -10.88
CA PRO A 134 -3.48 19.31 -11.80
C PRO A 134 -2.61 19.43 -13.05
N GLU A 135 -3.25 19.35 -14.20
CA GLU A 135 -2.56 19.51 -15.48
C GLU A 135 -2.26 20.99 -15.74
N PRO A 136 -1.06 21.29 -16.27
CA PRO A 136 -0.77 22.62 -16.78
C PRO A 136 -1.75 23.01 -17.90
N LYS A 137 -2.16 24.28 -17.92
CA LYS A 137 -2.98 24.83 -19.03
C LYS A 137 -2.31 24.64 -20.41
N ARG A 138 -0.98 24.56 -20.45
CA ARG A 138 -0.18 24.36 -21.66
C ARG A 138 0.80 23.21 -21.44
N LEU A 139 0.85 22.26 -22.37
CA LEU A 139 1.76 21.10 -22.29
C LEU A 139 3.26 21.46 -22.37
N SER A 140 3.60 22.70 -22.72
CA SER A 140 4.96 23.23 -22.66
C SER A 140 5.37 23.69 -21.24
N SER A 141 4.43 23.71 -20.29
CA SER A 141 4.62 24.27 -18.95
C SER A 141 4.74 23.20 -17.86
N PHE A 142 4.97 21.93 -18.21
CA PHE A 142 5.19 20.88 -17.21
C PHE A 142 6.39 21.15 -16.31
N HIS A 143 7.42 21.84 -16.81
CA HIS A 143 8.60 22.24 -16.04
C HIS A 143 8.25 23.06 -14.78
N ASP A 144 7.21 23.92 -14.84
CA ASP A 144 6.72 24.72 -13.70
C ASP A 144 6.00 23.86 -12.65
N TYR A 145 5.48 22.70 -13.06
CA TYR A 145 4.65 21.84 -12.22
C TYR A 145 5.45 20.69 -11.59
N MET A 146 6.70 20.45 -12.01
CA MET A 146 7.52 19.32 -11.55
C MET A 146 7.65 19.24 -10.03
N GLY A 147 7.62 20.37 -9.32
CA GLY A 147 7.65 20.41 -7.87
C GLY A 147 6.48 19.67 -7.19
N ASN A 148 5.35 19.54 -7.88
CA ASN A 148 4.15 18.87 -7.35
C ASN A 148 4.30 17.35 -7.22
N LEU A 149 5.35 16.76 -7.81
CA LEU A 149 5.67 15.35 -7.64
C LEU A 149 6.30 15.05 -6.27
N LYS A 150 6.76 16.08 -5.54
CA LYS A 150 7.33 15.92 -4.20
C LYS A 150 6.27 15.44 -3.21
N GLY A 151 6.66 14.51 -2.33
CA GLY A 151 5.77 13.92 -1.34
C GLY A 151 4.82 12.84 -1.89
N ILE A 152 5.02 12.39 -3.14
CA ILE A 152 4.35 11.23 -3.72
C ILE A 152 5.35 10.07 -3.75
N LEU A 153 4.95 8.92 -3.19
CA LEU A 153 5.66 7.66 -3.29
C LEU A 153 5.31 6.95 -4.59
N PHE A 154 6.32 6.53 -5.33
CA PHE A 154 6.20 5.82 -6.59
C PHE A 154 6.70 4.38 -6.46
N THR A 155 6.16 3.50 -7.31
CA THR A 155 6.68 2.15 -7.53
C THR A 155 6.96 1.97 -9.01
N ALA A 156 8.03 1.23 -9.32
CA ALA A 156 8.45 0.93 -10.68
C ALA A 156 9.31 -0.33 -10.69
N THR A 157 9.38 -1.01 -11.83
CA THR A 157 10.40 -2.04 -12.06
C THR A 157 11.72 -1.37 -12.40
N VAL A 158 12.78 -1.72 -11.67
CA VAL A 158 14.12 -1.16 -11.85
C VAL A 158 15.04 -2.22 -12.49
N GLN A 159 15.78 -1.81 -13.51
CA GLN A 159 16.83 -2.62 -14.13
C GLN A 159 18.08 -1.76 -14.31
N ASN A 160 19.21 -2.15 -13.70
CA ASN A 160 20.48 -1.42 -13.77
C ASN A 160 20.33 0.08 -13.45
N ASP A 161 19.73 0.39 -12.29
CA ASP A 161 19.40 1.74 -11.79
C ASP A 161 18.44 2.57 -12.66
N ARG A 162 17.97 2.00 -13.77
CA ARG A 162 16.99 2.63 -14.65
C ARG A 162 15.61 2.04 -14.41
N MET A 163 14.68 2.90 -14.04
CA MET A 163 13.27 2.54 -13.95
C MET A 163 12.66 2.40 -15.35
N ASP A 164 11.79 1.41 -15.50
CA ASP A 164 10.90 1.37 -16.67
C ASP A 164 9.80 2.44 -16.55
N ALA A 165 9.82 3.37 -17.50
CA ALA A 165 8.86 4.46 -17.63
C ALA A 165 7.40 3.99 -17.75
N SER A 166 7.16 2.77 -18.25
CA SER A 166 5.81 2.23 -18.38
C SER A 166 5.24 1.66 -17.08
N SER A 167 6.13 1.17 -16.20
CA SER A 167 5.78 0.62 -14.89
C SER A 167 5.59 1.69 -13.80
N LEU A 168 6.14 2.89 -14.00
CA LEU A 168 6.16 3.96 -13.01
C LEU A 168 4.75 4.48 -12.71
N ARG A 169 4.31 4.32 -11.45
CA ARG A 169 2.99 4.76 -10.98
C ARG A 169 3.02 5.09 -9.48
N PRO A 170 2.09 5.90 -8.98
CA PRO A 170 1.96 6.13 -7.54
C PRO A 170 1.67 4.83 -6.78
N LEU A 171 2.28 4.68 -5.62
CA LEU A 171 2.05 3.53 -4.74
C LEU A 171 0.65 3.59 -4.12
N THR A 172 -0.05 2.46 -4.06
CA THR A 172 -1.32 2.35 -3.33
C THR A 172 -1.27 1.12 -2.44
N VAL A 173 -1.51 1.30 -1.14
CA VAL A 173 -1.53 0.26 -0.13
C VAL A 173 -2.78 0.44 0.74
N PRO A 174 -3.73 -0.52 0.74
CA PRO A 174 -4.93 -0.45 1.57
C PRO A 174 -4.61 -0.62 3.06
N SER A 175 -5.44 -0.04 3.93
CA SER A 175 -5.23 -0.01 5.39
C SER A 175 -5.05 -1.39 6.01
N ARG A 176 -5.83 -2.39 5.56
CA ARG A 176 -5.72 -3.78 6.01
C ARG A 176 -4.31 -4.38 5.86
N LEU A 177 -3.57 -4.04 4.81
CA LEU A 177 -2.23 -4.58 4.60
C LEU A 177 -1.23 -3.91 5.53
N VAL A 178 -1.35 -2.59 5.73
CA VAL A 178 -0.54 -1.84 6.69
C VAL A 178 -0.77 -2.38 8.10
N HIS A 179 -2.04 -2.59 8.47
CA HIS A 179 -2.40 -3.14 9.77
C HIS A 179 -1.81 -4.54 9.97
N ALA A 180 -2.05 -5.47 9.04
CA ALA A 180 -1.57 -6.85 9.14
C ALA A 180 -0.03 -6.96 9.20
N ALA A 181 0.69 -6.06 8.52
CA ALA A 181 2.15 -6.06 8.52
C ALA A 181 2.75 -5.53 9.83
N ILE A 182 2.12 -4.52 10.45
CA ILE A 182 2.67 -3.85 11.64
C ILE A 182 2.14 -4.46 12.95
N LEU A 183 0.86 -4.85 12.95
CA LEU A 183 0.19 -5.55 14.04
C LEU A 183 -0.32 -6.89 13.49
N PRO A 184 0.57 -7.87 13.26
CA PRO A 184 0.14 -9.20 12.85
C PRO A 184 -0.79 -9.75 13.92
N ASP A 185 -1.99 -10.13 13.51
CA ASP A 185 -2.95 -10.75 14.40
C ASP A 185 -2.30 -12.00 15.00
N LYS A 186 -2.43 -12.17 16.33
CA LYS A 186 -2.05 -13.41 17.03
C LYS A 186 -3.03 -14.55 16.70
N LEU A 187 -3.55 -14.63 15.49
CA LEU A 187 -4.19 -15.84 15.03
C LEU A 187 -3.06 -16.84 14.81
N GLN A 188 -2.86 -17.68 15.82
CA GLN A 188 -1.95 -18.81 15.79
C GLN A 188 -2.04 -19.50 14.43
N THR A 189 -0.99 -19.39 13.62
CA THR A 189 -0.68 -20.41 12.63
C THR A 189 -0.57 -21.71 13.41
N THR A 190 -1.64 -22.51 13.40
CA THR A 190 -1.51 -23.93 13.62
C THR A 190 -0.43 -24.40 12.64
N PRO A 191 0.65 -25.04 13.10
CA PRO A 191 1.57 -25.71 12.19
C PRO A 191 0.71 -26.68 11.41
N ARG A 192 0.61 -26.46 10.10
CA ARG A 192 -0.06 -27.38 9.19
C ARG A 192 0.73 -28.68 9.29
N HIS A 193 0.27 -29.60 10.13
CA HIS A 193 0.75 -30.97 10.18
C HIS A 193 0.54 -31.51 8.77
N ILE A 194 1.62 -31.64 8.02
CA ILE A 194 1.65 -32.46 6.81
C ILE A 194 1.59 -33.89 7.36
N PRO A 195 0.55 -34.70 7.06
CA PRO A 195 0.67 -36.12 7.28
C PRO A 195 1.59 -36.65 6.20
N ASP A 196 2.79 -37.00 6.62
CA ASP A 196 3.71 -37.83 5.84
C ASP A 196 3.07 -39.23 5.79
N SER A 197 2.27 -39.50 4.76
CA SER A 197 1.83 -40.86 4.46
C SER A 197 2.59 -41.37 3.25
N VAL A 198 3.83 -41.76 3.47
CA VAL A 198 4.56 -42.64 2.56
C VAL A 198 3.83 -43.99 2.56
N GLN A 199 3.03 -44.20 1.52
CA GLN A 199 2.32 -45.43 1.24
C GLN A 199 3.33 -46.56 1.04
N THR A 200 3.48 -47.42 2.05
CA THR A 200 4.26 -48.66 1.94
C THR A 200 3.38 -49.84 2.35
N ARG A 201 2.77 -50.50 1.37
CA ARG A 201 2.68 -51.98 1.26
C ARG A 201 1.72 -52.38 0.13
N MET A 202 2.30 -52.93 -0.93
CA MET A 202 1.60 -53.88 -1.80
C MET A 202 1.28 -55.16 -1.01
N PRO A 203 0.16 -55.81 -1.34
CA PRO A 203 0.21 -57.25 -1.53
C PRO A 203 -0.39 -57.65 -2.88
N ASP A 204 0.39 -58.40 -3.65
CA ASP A 204 -0.09 -59.24 -4.74
C ASP A 204 -1.15 -60.21 -4.22
N LYS A 205 -2.27 -60.32 -4.96
CA LYS A 205 -2.87 -61.62 -5.29
C LYS A 205 -3.98 -61.50 -6.32
N ASP A 206 -3.93 -62.46 -7.23
CA ASP A 206 -4.64 -62.59 -8.49
C ASP A 206 -6.17 -62.68 -8.44
N PHE A 207 -6.72 -62.34 -9.60
CA PHE A 207 -8.07 -62.48 -10.14
C PHE A 207 -8.95 -63.61 -9.58
N ALA A 208 -10.24 -63.29 -9.38
CA ALA A 208 -11.34 -64.10 -9.88
C ALA A 208 -12.59 -63.25 -10.14
N GLN A 209 -13.11 -63.38 -11.36
CA GLN A 209 -14.30 -62.77 -11.95
C GLN A 209 -15.48 -63.73 -11.77
N SER A 210 -16.70 -63.23 -11.50
CA SER A 210 -17.97 -63.89 -11.92
C SER A 210 -19.23 -63.18 -11.40
N GLN A 211 -20.07 -62.77 -12.36
CA GLN A 211 -21.56 -62.80 -12.40
C GLN A 211 -22.33 -62.00 -11.33
N GLY A 212 -23.44 -61.32 -11.61
CA GLY A 212 -24.37 -61.28 -12.73
C GLY A 212 -25.67 -60.65 -12.21
N ALA A 213 -26.42 -59.99 -13.10
CA ALA A 213 -27.64 -59.20 -12.94
C ALA A 213 -28.56 -59.47 -11.73
N HIS A 214 -29.26 -58.43 -11.25
CA HIS A 214 -30.73 -58.34 -11.28
C HIS A 214 -31.22 -56.96 -10.82
N ALA A 215 -32.11 -56.37 -11.61
CA ALA A 215 -32.89 -55.19 -11.27
C ALA A 215 -34.12 -55.59 -10.44
N PHE A 216 -34.47 -54.80 -9.43
CA PHE A 216 -35.86 -54.59 -8.98
C PHE A 216 -36.00 -53.19 -8.39
N GLN A 217 -37.09 -52.53 -8.77
CA GLN A 217 -37.51 -51.19 -8.35
C GLN A 217 -38.67 -51.29 -7.34
N ALA A 218 -38.98 -50.15 -6.70
CA ALA A 218 -40.18 -49.80 -5.92
C ALA A 218 -40.19 -50.29 -4.45
N LYS A 219 -40.72 -49.57 -3.44
CA LYS A 219 -41.42 -48.26 -3.34
C LYS A 219 -41.45 -47.82 -1.87
N GLN A 220 -41.84 -46.56 -1.68
CA GLN A 220 -42.33 -45.83 -0.49
C GLN A 220 -42.89 -46.65 0.70
N THR A 221 -42.79 -46.12 1.94
CA THR A 221 -43.92 -45.53 2.72
C THR A 221 -43.63 -45.44 4.25
N THR A 222 -44.27 -44.46 4.92
CA THR A 222 -44.73 -44.40 6.34
C THR A 222 -43.67 -44.22 7.45
N SER A 223 -43.52 -43.06 8.10
CA SER A 223 -44.34 -42.38 9.15
C SER A 223 -44.10 -42.84 10.60
N ASP A 224 -44.09 -41.82 11.47
CA ASP A 224 -44.38 -41.77 12.90
C ASP A 224 -43.34 -42.19 13.97
N LYS A 225 -42.73 -41.13 14.54
CA LYS A 225 -42.93 -40.59 15.90
C LYS A 225 -42.83 -41.49 17.15
N ASN A 226 -42.05 -40.89 18.07
CA ASN A 226 -42.16 -40.83 19.53
C ASN A 226 -41.58 -41.99 20.36
N TYR A 227 -40.67 -41.65 21.29
CA TYR A 227 -40.94 -41.47 22.74
C TYR A 227 -39.61 -41.61 23.51
N GLY A 228 -39.44 -40.84 24.60
CA GLY A 228 -38.51 -41.23 25.66
C GLY A 228 -37.88 -40.13 26.49
N ASN A 229 -38.58 -39.72 27.55
CA ASN A 229 -38.19 -38.79 28.62
C ASN A 229 -36.90 -39.16 29.39
N LYS A 230 -36.17 -38.14 29.88
CA LYS A 230 -35.71 -37.87 31.28
C LYS A 230 -34.39 -37.07 31.27
N VAL A 231 -33.96 -36.23 32.23
CA VAL A 231 -34.46 -35.46 33.39
C VAL A 231 -33.21 -35.14 34.24
N ILE A 232 -32.91 -33.84 34.38
CA ILE A 232 -32.46 -33.07 35.58
C ILE A 232 -31.01 -33.20 36.15
N LYS A 233 -30.46 -32.00 36.49
CA LYS A 233 -29.59 -31.55 37.62
C LYS A 233 -28.14 -31.22 37.23
N GLY A 234 -27.52 -30.09 37.59
CA GLY A 234 -27.90 -28.93 38.42
C GLY A 234 -26.69 -27.97 38.63
N ARG A 235 -26.97 -26.74 39.11
CA ARG A 235 -26.13 -25.69 39.80
C ARG A 235 -24.63 -25.60 39.44
N GLY A 236 -24.03 -24.45 39.10
CA GLY A 236 -24.17 -23.09 39.63
C GLY A 236 -22.95 -22.75 40.50
N PHE A 237 -22.09 -21.79 40.09
CA PHE A 237 -21.23 -21.00 40.99
C PHE A 237 -20.73 -19.70 40.35
N THR A 238 -20.51 -18.73 41.23
CA THR A 238 -20.34 -17.28 41.08
C THR A 238 -18.88 -16.83 41.15
N GLY A 239 -18.52 -15.72 40.49
CA GLY A 239 -17.32 -14.90 40.73
C GLY A 239 -16.84 -14.16 39.46
N ALA A 240 -16.31 -12.94 39.45
CA ALA A 240 -16.17 -11.85 40.41
C ALA A 240 -16.06 -10.53 39.61
N SER A 241 -16.54 -9.41 40.19
CA SER A 241 -16.58 -8.07 39.57
C SER A 241 -15.20 -7.40 39.57
N ILE A 242 -14.76 -6.85 38.43
CA ILE A 242 -13.53 -6.05 38.28
C ILE A 242 -13.89 -4.57 38.56
N PRO A 243 -13.11 -3.82 39.36
CA PRO A 243 -13.41 -2.42 39.64
C PRO A 243 -13.17 -1.56 38.39
N PRO A 244 -14.03 -0.56 38.10
CA PRO A 244 -13.85 0.30 36.94
C PRO A 244 -12.68 1.27 37.17
N TYR A 245 -11.72 1.26 36.24
CA TYR A 245 -10.78 2.36 36.06
C TYR A 245 -11.58 3.64 35.81
N GLN A 246 -11.31 4.68 36.61
CA GLN A 246 -11.95 5.98 36.46
C GLN A 246 -11.50 6.66 35.16
N HIS A 247 -12.23 6.42 34.07
CA HIS A 247 -12.22 7.33 32.93
C HIS A 247 -13.17 8.49 33.26
N LYS A 248 -12.62 9.70 33.40
CA LYS A 248 -13.43 10.93 33.40
C LYS A 248 -14.15 11.05 32.06
N ARG A 249 -15.37 11.59 32.08
CA ARG A 249 -16.17 11.78 30.87
C ARG A 249 -15.44 12.73 29.91
N PRO A 250 -15.57 12.54 28.58
CA PRO A 250 -14.86 13.36 27.58
C PRO A 250 -15.15 14.87 27.68
N GLU A 251 -16.28 15.23 28.27
CA GLU A 251 -16.76 16.59 28.52
C GLU A 251 -15.98 17.33 29.63
N ASP A 252 -15.21 16.60 30.45
CA ASP A 252 -14.45 17.14 31.59
C ASP A 252 -12.92 17.19 31.36
N GLN A 253 -12.46 17.00 30.11
CA GLN A 253 -11.02 16.97 29.78
C GLN A 253 -10.52 18.36 29.32
N SER A 254 -9.48 18.86 29.99
CA SER A 254 -8.86 20.17 29.75
C SER A 254 -7.84 20.13 28.59
N VAL A 255 -7.71 21.23 27.85
CA VAL A 255 -6.72 21.42 26.76
C VAL A 255 -5.28 21.23 27.25
N ASP A 256 -5.00 21.48 28.54
CA ASP A 256 -3.66 21.32 29.11
C ASP A 256 -3.23 19.85 29.26
N GLU A 257 -4.17 18.90 29.34
CA GLU A 257 -3.85 17.45 29.34
C GLU A 257 -3.38 16.97 27.94
N TRP A 258 -3.76 17.66 26.86
CA TRP A 258 -3.33 17.33 25.49
C TRP A 258 -1.88 17.71 25.19
N LEU A 259 -1.33 18.71 25.88
CA LEU A 259 0.04 19.20 25.66
C LEU A 259 1.08 18.40 26.43
N ALA A 260 0.72 17.82 27.59
CA ALA A 260 1.63 17.05 28.43
C ALA A 260 2.15 15.76 27.76
N ASP A 261 1.35 15.14 26.89
CA ASP A 261 1.73 13.91 26.18
C ASP A 261 2.72 14.13 25.01
N TYR A 262 2.99 15.39 24.64
CA TYR A 262 3.94 15.74 23.57
C TYR A 262 5.26 16.37 24.08
N SER A 263 5.32 16.85 25.33
CA SER A 263 6.51 17.51 25.90
C SER A 263 7.45 16.60 26.69
N GLY A 264 7.21 15.30 26.75
CA GLY A 264 8.02 14.34 27.51
C GLY A 264 9.26 13.79 26.79
N ALA A 265 9.92 14.57 25.94
CA ALA A 265 11.15 14.15 25.26
C ALA A 265 12.13 15.32 25.13
N ASP A 266 12.62 15.79 26.27
CA ASP A 266 13.92 16.44 26.41
C ASP A 266 14.38 16.22 27.86
N THR A 267 15.06 15.10 28.09
CA THR A 267 16.24 14.99 28.97
C THR A 267 17.11 13.85 28.46
#